data_AF-A0ABC8BZ29-F1
#
_entry.id   AF-A0ABC8BZ29-F1
#
_cell.length_a   1.000
_cell.length_b   1.000
_cell.length_c   1.000
_cell.angle_alpha   90.00
_cell.angle_beta   90.00
_cell.angle_gamma   90.00
#
_symmetry.space_group_name_H-M   'P 1'
#
loop_
_entity.id
_entity.type
_entity.pdbx_description
1 polymer ?
#
loop_
_entity_poly.entity_id
_entity_poly.type
_entity_poly.pdbx_seq_one_letter_code
_entity_poly.pdbx_strand_id
1 'polypeptide(L)'
;MRTRTTITAALAAALLALTGCSSEPAAPEPTASTTPSLTAEQTEAKAQECTDEVYAHITAHNELGLDDQRPTACLGMDDDEYADTLLAVTQRINENGREALQDQIDEATEGQ
;
A
#
# COMPACT_ATOMS: atom_id res chain seq x y z
N MET A 1 -34.44 16.92 9.22
CA MET A 1 -33.33 17.87 8.97
C MET A 1 -32.62 18.09 10.30
N ARG A 2 -31.41 17.54 10.46
CA ARG A 2 -30.58 17.76 11.66
C ARG A 2 -29.27 18.37 11.21
N THR A 3 -28.96 19.48 11.85
CA THR A 3 -28.05 20.55 11.47
C THR A 3 -26.59 20.13 11.50
N ARG A 4 -25.83 20.60 10.50
CA ARG A 4 -24.39 20.42 10.33
C ARG A 4 -23.63 21.25 11.36
N THR A 5 -22.76 20.62 12.14
CA THR A 5 -21.82 21.33 13.03
C THR A 5 -20.43 21.33 12.39
N THR A 6 -20.03 22.49 11.87
CA THR A 6 -18.67 22.80 11.45
C THR A 6 -17.81 23.16 12.66
N ILE A 7 -16.66 22.53 12.85
CA ILE A 7 -15.61 23.01 13.76
C ILE A 7 -14.28 23.07 13.00
N THR A 8 -13.73 24.27 12.96
CA THR A 8 -12.49 24.73 12.36
C THR A 8 -11.25 24.41 13.21
N ALA A 9 -10.18 24.00 12.54
CA ALA A 9 -8.76 24.35 12.71
C ALA A 9 -8.10 24.30 14.10
N ALA A 10 -7.01 23.53 14.20
CA ALA A 10 -5.83 23.89 15.00
C ALA A 10 -4.57 23.26 14.38
N LEU A 11 -3.71 24.10 13.78
CA LEU A 11 -2.30 23.78 13.55
C LEU A 11 -1.61 23.60 14.91
N ALA A 12 -0.83 22.53 15.06
CA ALA A 12 0.19 22.45 16.10
C ALA A 12 1.45 21.81 15.52
N ALA A 13 2.41 22.66 15.21
CA ALA A 13 3.78 22.30 14.92
C ALA A 13 4.40 21.61 16.16
N ALA A 14 4.95 20.42 15.96
CA ALA A 14 5.86 19.77 16.91
C ALA A 14 7.05 19.20 16.13
N LEU A 15 7.79 20.10 15.48
CA LEU A 15 9.19 19.88 15.14
C LEU A 15 10.04 20.37 16.32
N LEU A 16 11.13 19.64 16.59
CA LEU A 16 12.25 19.91 17.51
C LEU A 16 12.19 19.14 18.84
N ALA A 17 12.78 17.93 18.85
CA ALA A 17 13.92 17.62 19.71
C ALA A 17 14.31 16.12 19.66
N LEU A 18 15.26 15.75 18.79
CA LEU A 18 16.12 14.58 18.99
C LEU A 18 17.55 14.85 18.48
N THR A 19 18.10 16.02 18.84
CA THR A 19 19.54 16.25 18.72
C THR A 19 20.27 15.60 19.90
N GLY A 20 21.06 14.56 19.62
CA GLY A 20 22.31 14.32 20.34
C GLY A 20 22.56 12.90 20.88
N CYS A 21 23.42 12.14 20.19
CA CYS A 21 24.53 11.34 20.75
C CYS A 21 25.24 10.63 19.57
N SER A 22 26.27 11.22 18.94
CA SER A 22 27.70 11.16 19.32
C SER A 22 28.23 9.74 19.53
N SER A 23 28.87 9.18 18.51
CA SER A 23 30.17 8.48 18.57
C SER A 23 30.59 8.09 17.15
N GLU A 24 31.67 8.71 16.67
CA GLU A 24 32.34 8.34 15.43
C GLU A 24 33.37 7.24 15.71
N PRO A 25 33.44 6.21 14.87
CA PRO A 25 34.73 5.64 14.49
C PRO A 25 34.90 5.61 12.97
N ALA A 26 36.15 5.82 12.56
CA ALA A 26 36.59 6.12 11.20
C ALA A 26 36.30 5.04 10.14
N ALA A 27 35.90 5.53 8.95
CA ALA A 27 36.10 5.07 7.57
C ALA A 27 35.88 3.58 7.20
N PRO A 28 35.16 3.30 6.10
CA PRO A 28 35.74 3.49 4.77
C PRO A 28 34.94 4.49 3.92
N GLU A 29 35.58 4.99 2.86
CA GLU A 29 34.99 5.88 1.85
C GLU A 29 33.59 5.40 1.44
N PRO A 30 32.61 6.30 1.26
CA PRO A 30 31.35 5.89 0.66
C PRO A 30 31.66 5.52 -0.79
N THR A 31 31.72 4.20 -1.07
CA THR A 31 31.35 3.73 -2.40
C THR A 31 30.01 4.38 -2.66
N ALA A 32 29.96 5.32 -3.60
CA ALA A 32 28.71 5.88 -4.05
C ALA A 32 27.88 4.70 -4.53
N SER A 33 27.03 4.19 -3.65
CA SER A 33 25.96 3.29 -4.02
C SER A 33 25.05 4.19 -4.82
N THR A 34 25.26 4.17 -6.13
CA THR A 34 24.35 4.76 -7.11
C THR A 34 23.07 3.96 -7.00
N THR A 35 22.28 4.21 -5.95
CA THR A 35 20.89 3.83 -5.93
C THR A 35 20.29 4.61 -7.09
N PRO A 36 19.82 3.95 -8.17
CA PRO A 36 19.18 4.68 -9.24
C PRO A 36 18.00 5.42 -8.61
N SER A 37 18.08 6.74 -8.58
CA SER A 37 16.95 7.57 -8.20
C SER A 37 15.91 7.36 -9.28
N LEU A 38 14.95 6.48 -9.02
CA LEU A 38 13.82 6.27 -9.91
C LEU A 38 13.09 7.62 -10.05
N THR A 39 12.64 7.93 -11.27
CA THR A 39 11.74 9.06 -11.46
C THR A 39 10.41 8.75 -10.78
N ALA A 40 9.62 9.77 -10.43
CA ALA A 40 8.30 9.57 -9.84
C ALA A 40 7.42 8.63 -10.69
N GLU A 41 7.49 8.76 -12.02
CA GLU A 41 6.79 7.88 -12.97
C GLU A 41 7.24 6.41 -12.88
N GLN A 42 8.54 6.15 -12.66
CA GLN A 42 9.06 4.79 -12.48
C GLN A 42 8.67 4.20 -11.12
N THR A 43 8.49 5.05 -10.12
CA THR A 43 8.05 4.64 -8.77
C THR A 43 6.57 4.25 -8.79
N GLU A 44 5.73 5.06 -9.45
CA GLU A 44 4.30 4.79 -9.60
C GLU A 44 4.04 3.53 -10.44
N ALA A 45 4.75 3.35 -11.55
CA ALA A 45 4.64 2.15 -12.38
C ALA A 45 5.00 0.87 -11.59
N LYS A 46 6.02 0.94 -10.75
CA LYS A 46 6.44 -0.20 -9.92
C LYS A 46 5.45 -0.51 -8.78
N ALA A 47 4.85 0.53 -8.19
CA ALA A 47 3.79 0.35 -7.19
C ALA A 47 2.54 -0.30 -7.80
N GLN A 48 2.19 0.08 -9.03
CA GLN A 48 1.10 -0.53 -9.77
C GLN A 48 1.39 -2.00 -10.10
N GLU A 49 2.60 -2.32 -10.58
CA GLU A 49 3.02 -3.69 -10.86
C GLU A 49 2.99 -4.57 -9.60
N CYS A 50 3.44 -4.05 -8.46
CA CYS A 50 3.31 -4.72 -7.16
C CYS A 50 1.84 -5.01 -6.81
N THR A 51 0.96 -4.01 -6.97
CA THR A 51 -0.47 -4.16 -6.70
C THR A 51 -1.10 -5.26 -7.56
N ASP A 52 -0.75 -5.31 -8.83
CA ASP A 52 -1.28 -6.30 -9.78
C ASP A 52 -0.77 -7.72 -9.46
N GLU A 53 0.52 -7.89 -9.13
CA GLU A 53 1.07 -9.19 -8.71
C GLU A 53 0.42 -9.68 -7.40
N VAL A 54 0.25 -8.79 -6.42
CA VAL A 54 -0.43 -9.10 -5.15
C VAL A 54 -1.88 -9.50 -5.39
N TYR A 55 -2.60 -8.78 -6.26
CA TYR A 55 -3.97 -9.13 -6.65
C TYR A 55 -4.04 -10.51 -7.30
N ALA A 56 -3.15 -10.80 -8.26
CA ALA A 56 -3.08 -12.10 -8.92
C ALA A 56 -2.75 -13.22 -7.93
N HIS A 57 -1.84 -12.98 -6.99
CA HIS A 57 -1.46 -13.96 -5.98
C HIS A 57 -2.63 -14.32 -5.06
N ILE A 58 -3.30 -13.32 -4.49
CA ILE A 58 -4.42 -13.53 -3.56
C ILE A 58 -5.59 -14.22 -4.27
N THR A 59 -5.93 -13.78 -5.48
CA THR A 59 -7.04 -14.38 -6.24
C THR A 59 -6.76 -15.80 -6.71
N ALA A 60 -5.50 -16.17 -6.96
CA ALA A 60 -5.12 -17.52 -7.36
C ALA A 60 -5.01 -18.52 -6.19
N HIS A 61 -4.51 -18.07 -5.04
CA HIS A 61 -4.15 -18.96 -3.93
C HIS A 61 -5.07 -18.86 -2.70
N ASN A 62 -5.89 -17.81 -2.57
CA ASN A 62 -6.70 -17.54 -1.37
C ASN A 62 -5.88 -17.44 -0.06
N GLU A 63 -4.57 -17.26 -0.16
CA GLU A 63 -3.68 -17.13 0.99
C GLU A 63 -3.25 -15.67 1.15
N LEU A 64 -3.36 -15.19 2.40
CA LEU A 64 -3.00 -13.83 2.84
C LEU A 64 -1.91 -13.98 3.91
N GLY A 65 -0.78 -14.56 3.55
CA GLY A 65 0.37 -14.63 4.44
C GLY A 65 1.22 -13.37 4.34
N LEU A 66 1.33 -12.59 5.42
CA LEU A 66 2.45 -11.65 5.57
C LEU A 66 3.81 -12.39 5.62
N ASP A 67 3.77 -13.69 5.92
CA ASP A 67 4.90 -14.62 5.90
C ASP A 67 5.19 -15.22 4.51
N ASP A 68 4.32 -14.97 3.52
CA ASP A 68 4.56 -15.41 2.14
C ASP A 68 5.61 -14.53 1.47
N GLN A 69 6.36 -15.14 0.55
CA GLN A 69 7.42 -14.45 -0.17
C GLN A 69 6.81 -13.28 -0.96
N ARG A 70 7.20 -12.06 -0.57
CA ARG A 70 6.79 -10.82 -1.24
C ARG A 70 7.05 -10.93 -2.77
N PRO A 71 6.09 -10.55 -3.62
CA PRO A 71 6.27 -10.59 -5.07
C PRO A 71 7.47 -9.75 -5.52
N THR A 72 8.08 -10.14 -6.64
CA THR A 72 9.33 -9.52 -7.11
C THR A 72 9.13 -8.03 -7.41
N ALA A 73 7.96 -7.66 -7.95
CA ALA A 73 7.61 -6.28 -8.22
C ALA A 73 7.53 -5.41 -6.95
N CYS A 74 7.17 -6.02 -5.82
CA CYS A 74 7.10 -5.37 -4.52
C CYS A 74 8.46 -5.29 -3.80
N LEU A 75 9.53 -5.89 -4.34
CA LEU A 75 10.85 -5.83 -3.72
C LEU A 75 11.40 -4.40 -3.75
N GLY A 76 11.76 -3.88 -2.57
CA GLY A 76 12.24 -2.52 -2.38
C GLY A 76 11.15 -1.48 -2.10
N MET A 77 9.90 -1.91 -1.94
CA MET A 77 8.85 -1.14 -1.28
C MET A 77 9.05 -1.20 0.24
N ASP A 78 8.77 -0.11 0.96
CA ASP A 78 8.80 -0.12 2.42
C ASP A 78 7.71 -1.05 2.99
N ASP A 79 7.93 -1.61 4.18
CA ASP A 79 7.01 -2.60 4.76
C ASP A 79 5.61 -2.03 5.01
N ASP A 80 5.52 -0.77 5.44
CA ASP A 80 4.25 -0.08 5.64
C ASP A 80 3.51 0.13 4.32
N GLU A 81 4.22 0.53 3.26
CA GLU A 81 3.66 0.72 1.92
C GLU A 81 3.14 -0.62 1.34
N TYR A 82 3.89 -1.71 1.56
CA TYR A 82 3.45 -3.04 1.17
C TYR A 82 2.22 -3.52 1.95
N ALA A 83 2.15 -3.24 3.25
CA ALA A 83 0.98 -3.56 4.06
C ALA A 83 -0.28 -2.79 3.59
N ASP A 84 -0.11 -1.51 3.25
CA ASP A 84 -1.18 -0.70 2.66
C ASP A 84 -1.63 -1.27 1.30
N THR A 85 -0.70 -1.69 0.44
CA THR A 85 -1.03 -2.37 -0.82
C THR A 85 -1.83 -3.65 -0.57
N LEU A 86 -1.41 -4.50 0.37
CA LEU A 86 -2.14 -5.72 0.72
C LEU A 86 -3.57 -5.44 1.19
N LEU A 87 -3.76 -4.42 2.04
CA LEU A 87 -5.08 -4.01 2.51
C LEU A 87 -5.95 -3.50 1.35
N ALA A 88 -5.41 -2.63 0.50
CA ALA A 88 -6.12 -2.08 -0.65
C ALA A 88 -6.54 -3.17 -1.65
N VAL A 89 -5.65 -4.10 -1.96
CA VAL A 89 -5.94 -5.24 -2.84
C VAL A 89 -7.02 -6.14 -2.23
N THR A 90 -6.90 -6.47 -0.96
CA THR A 90 -7.88 -7.33 -0.27
C THR A 90 -9.26 -6.68 -0.24
N GLN A 91 -9.33 -5.38 0.03
CA GLN A 91 -10.58 -4.63 -0.02
C GLN A 91 -11.21 -4.70 -1.42
N ARG A 92 -10.41 -4.48 -2.46
CA ARG A 92 -10.88 -4.54 -3.85
C ARG A 92 -11.43 -5.91 -4.22
N ILE A 93 -10.76 -7.00 -3.81
CA ILE A 93 -11.23 -8.37 -4.04
C ILE A 93 -12.60 -8.60 -3.38
N ASN A 94 -12.77 -8.14 -2.14
CA ASN A 94 -14.04 -8.25 -1.42
C ASN A 94 -15.16 -7.43 -2.08
N GLU A 95 -14.85 -6.22 -2.55
CA GLU A 95 -15.81 -5.38 -3.28
C GLU A 95 -16.25 -6.06 -4.58
N ASN A 96 -15.30 -6.52 -5.41
CA ASN A 96 -15.58 -7.27 -6.63
C ASN A 96 -16.43 -8.52 -6.37
N GLY A 97 -16.13 -9.26 -5.29
CA GLY A 97 -16.89 -10.45 -4.91
C GLY A 97 -18.33 -10.13 -4.49
N ARG A 98 -18.56 -9.01 -3.80
CA ARG A 98 -19.90 -8.55 -3.43
C ARG A 98 -20.72 -8.10 -4.63
N GLU A 99 -20.10 -7.37 -5.55
CA GLU A 99 -20.72 -6.94 -6.80
C GLU A 99 -21.12 -8.14 -7.66
N ALA A 100 -20.20 -9.09 -7.87
CA ALA A 100 -20.47 -10.30 -8.64
C ALA A 100 -21.59 -11.17 -8.04
N LEU A 101 -21.74 -11.17 -6.70
CA LEU A 101 -22.84 -11.85 -6.03
C LEU A 101 -24.16 -11.11 -6.25
N GLN A 102 -24.15 -9.78 -6.20
CA GLN A 102 -25.33 -8.96 -6.42
C GLN A 102 -25.83 -9.11 -7.86
N ASP A 103 -24.95 -9.09 -8.85
CA ASP A 103 -25.30 -9.30 -10.26
C ASP A 103 -25.99 -10.65 -10.48
N GLN A 104 -25.51 -11.71 -9.83
CA GLN A 104 -26.14 -13.04 -9.89
C GLN A 104 -27.54 -13.07 -9.27
N ILE A 105 -27.75 -12.32 -8.18
CA ILE A 105 -29.07 -12.21 -7.53
C ILE A 105 -30.04 -11.45 -8.43
N ASP A 106 -29.58 -10.33 -9.02
CA ASP A 106 -30.38 -9.50 -9.89
C ASP A 106 -30.76 -10.28 -11.17
N GLU A 107 -29.82 -10.99 -11.80
CA GLU A 107 -30.09 -11.87 -12.95
C GLU A 107 -31.12 -12.97 -12.61
N ALA A 108 -30.99 -13.61 -11.45
CA ALA A 108 -31.93 -14.65 -11.01
C ALA A 108 -33.32 -14.11 -10.66
N THR A 109 -33.43 -12.82 -10.32
CA THR A 109 -34.68 -12.15 -9.95
C THR A 109 -35.38 -11.54 -11.16
N GLU A 110 -34.63 -11.03 -12.15
CA GLU A 110 -35.16 -10.49 -13.41
C GLU A 110 -35.53 -11.57 -14.43
N GLY A 111 -34.97 -12.78 -14.31
CA GLY A 111 -35.29 -13.93 -15.16
C GLY A 111 -36.62 -14.65 -14.86
N GLN A 112 -37.43 -14.17 -13.92
CA GLN A 112 -38.76 -14.70 -13.56
C GLN A 112 -39.89 -13.75 -13.97
#